data_AF-A0A7W1UXC6-F1
#
_entry.id   AF-A0A7W1UXC6-F1
#
_cell.length_a   1.000
_cell.length_b   1.000
_cell.length_c   1.000
_cell.angle_alpha   90.00
_cell.angle_beta   90.00
_cell.angle_gamma   90.00
#
_symmetry.space_group_name_H-M   'P 1'
#
loop_
_entity.id
_entity.type
_entity.pdbx_description
1 polymer ?
#
loop_
_entity_poly.entity_id
_entity_poly.type
_entity_poly.pdbx_seq_one_letter_code
_entity_poly.pdbx_strand_id
1 'polypeptide(L)'
;MVRKGNYIIYVDESGDHGIKNIDVSYPVFVLSFCCFKIDKYIYDSVPKIQEFKFQYFGHDQVILHEHHISKQKGDFGILRANPVMRENFLFDLNELISNIEFEIYTIIIDKQKLTEKYLSPNNPYNLGMQFGLEIIYKQLVYNDDGGDNICFVFEKRGKKERKIMPWS
;
A
#
# COMPACT_ATOMS: atom_id res chain seq x y z
N MET A 1 16.51 -4.40 -24.17
CA MET A 1 16.11 -4.59 -22.76
C MET A 1 14.59 -4.68 -22.74
N VAL A 2 14.01 -5.80 -22.29
CA VAL A 2 12.54 -5.95 -22.26
C VAL A 2 12.01 -5.22 -21.03
N ARG A 3 11.23 -4.16 -21.23
CA ARG A 3 10.48 -3.52 -20.14
C ARG A 3 9.39 -4.49 -19.69
N LYS A 4 9.49 -5.01 -18.46
CA LYS A 4 8.40 -5.72 -17.80
C LYS A 4 7.50 -4.68 -17.14
N GLY A 5 6.43 -4.25 -17.79
CA GLY A 5 5.48 -3.34 -17.15
C GLY A 5 5.50 -1.90 -17.65
N ASN A 6 4.31 -1.29 -17.73
CA ASN A 6 4.16 0.17 -17.63
C ASN A 6 3.86 0.59 -16.17
N TYR A 7 3.32 -0.34 -15.37
CA TYR A 7 2.89 -0.08 -13.99
C TYR A 7 3.48 -1.05 -12.99
N ILE A 8 3.70 -0.53 -11.78
CA ILE A 8 3.98 -1.31 -10.58
C ILE A 8 2.91 -1.00 -9.53
N ILE A 9 2.33 -2.04 -8.94
CA ILE A 9 1.23 -1.93 -7.98
C ILE A 9 1.63 -2.65 -6.70
N TYR A 10 1.74 -1.88 -5.62
CA TYR A 10 1.98 -2.40 -4.28
C TYR A 10 0.65 -2.68 -3.60
N VAL A 11 0.50 -3.88 -3.04
CA VAL A 11 -0.72 -4.32 -2.38
C VAL A 11 -0.46 -4.55 -0.91
N ASP A 12 -1.22 -3.85 -0.07
CA ASP A 12 -1.19 -3.99 1.39
C ASP A 12 -2.61 -4.13 1.95
N GLU A 13 -2.73 -4.90 3.03
CA GLU A 13 -3.98 -5.18 3.73
C GLU A 13 -4.00 -4.59 5.13
N SER A 14 -5.09 -3.89 5.44
CA SER A 14 -5.40 -3.43 6.79
C SER A 14 -6.58 -4.22 7.38
N GLY A 15 -6.46 -4.58 8.65
CA GLY A 15 -7.37 -5.47 9.35
C GLY A 15 -7.03 -6.95 9.20
N ASP A 16 -7.81 -7.77 9.90
CA ASP A 16 -7.76 -9.23 9.82
C ASP A 16 -8.78 -9.77 8.81
N HIS A 17 -8.37 -10.74 7.99
CA HIS A 17 -9.24 -11.39 7.00
C HIS A 17 -10.10 -12.50 7.61
N GLY A 18 -9.95 -12.79 8.91
CA GLY A 18 -10.78 -13.73 9.64
C GLY A 18 -12.24 -13.28 9.73
N ILE A 19 -13.14 -14.20 9.38
CA ILE A 19 -14.61 -14.04 9.49
C ILE A 19 -15.16 -14.71 10.76
N LYS A 20 -14.40 -15.61 11.40
CA LYS A 20 -14.88 -16.38 12.57
C LYS A 20 -15.03 -15.53 13.83
N ASN A 21 -14.12 -14.58 14.05
CA ASN A 21 -14.14 -13.66 15.19
C ASN A 21 -13.96 -12.24 14.64
N ILE A 22 -15.07 -11.55 14.37
CA ILE A 22 -15.03 -10.17 13.88
C ILE A 22 -14.80 -9.24 15.08
N ASP A 23 -13.73 -8.45 15.02
CA ASP A 23 -13.52 -7.34 15.95
C ASP A 23 -14.59 -6.26 15.71
N VAL A 24 -15.43 -6.02 16.71
CA VAL A 24 -16.51 -5.03 16.64
C VAL A 24 -15.96 -3.60 16.55
N SER A 25 -14.75 -3.35 17.06
CA SER A 25 -14.10 -2.04 16.98
C SER A 25 -13.49 -1.76 15.59
N TYR A 26 -13.26 -2.81 14.79
CA TYR A 26 -12.77 -2.69 13.41
C TYR A 26 -13.35 -3.81 12.52
N PRO A 27 -14.66 -3.74 12.17
CA PRO A 27 -15.37 -4.83 11.48
C PRO A 27 -15.11 -4.86 9.97
N VAL A 28 -14.13 -4.10 9.48
CA VAL A 28 -13.82 -3.97 8.06
C VAL A 28 -12.53 -4.71 7.71
N PHE A 29 -12.51 -5.29 6.51
CA PHE A 29 -11.29 -5.70 5.83
C PHE A 29 -11.00 -4.69 4.73
N VAL A 30 -9.75 -4.23 4.65
CA VAL A 30 -9.33 -3.23 3.66
C VAL A 30 -8.16 -3.79 2.87
N LEU A 31 -8.27 -3.74 1.55
CA LEU A 31 -7.17 -4.05 0.64
C LEU A 31 -6.87 -2.82 -0.22
N SER A 32 -5.66 -2.31 -0.12
CA SER A 32 -5.21 -1.11 -0.81
C SER A 32 -4.19 -1.46 -1.88
N PHE A 33 -4.38 -0.89 -3.06
CA PHE A 33 -3.50 -1.03 -4.21
C PHE A 33 -2.92 0.34 -4.52
N CYS A 34 -1.61 0.50 -4.32
CA CYS A 34 -0.87 1.71 -4.61
C CYS A 34 -0.18 1.56 -5.97
N CYS A 35 -0.68 2.26 -6.97
CA CYS A 35 -0.34 2.11 -8.37
C CYS A 35 0.56 3.26 -8.85
N PHE A 36 1.69 2.91 -9.46
CA PHE A 36 2.61 3.88 -10.06
C PHE A 36 2.88 3.55 -11.53
N LYS A 37 2.93 4.58 -12.38
CA LYS A 37 3.61 4.48 -13.67
C LYS A 37 5.11 4.32 -13.41
N ILE A 38 5.74 3.33 -14.04
CA ILE A 38 7.13 2.94 -13.73
C ILE A 38 8.12 4.08 -14.02
N ASP A 39 7.91 4.84 -15.09
CA ASP A 39 8.75 5.99 -15.43
C ASP A 39 8.68 7.10 -14.36
N LYS A 40 7.47 7.44 -13.88
CA LYS A 40 7.27 8.37 -12.76
C LYS A 40 7.86 7.82 -11.46
N TYR A 41 7.65 6.53 -11.19
CA TYR A 41 8.21 5.88 -10.01
C TYR A 41 9.73 6.01 -9.93
N ILE A 42 10.45 5.65 -11.01
CA ILE A 42 11.92 5.60 -11.01
C ILE A 42 12.58 6.97 -11.18
N TYR A 43 11.96 7.89 -11.92
CA TYR A 43 12.59 9.18 -12.25
C TYR A 43 12.07 10.34 -11.39
N ASP A 44 10.99 10.15 -10.62
CA ASP A 44 10.42 11.20 -9.78
C ASP A 44 10.19 10.72 -8.33
N SER A 45 9.37 9.67 -8.13
CA SER A 45 8.93 9.27 -6.78
C SER A 45 10.08 8.76 -5.91
N VAL A 46 10.89 7.83 -6.42
CA VAL A 46 12.01 7.23 -5.67
C VAL A 46 13.07 8.27 -5.31
N PRO A 47 13.57 9.12 -6.24
CA PRO A 47 14.52 10.17 -5.90
C PRO A 47 14.03 11.11 -4.80
N LYS A 48 12.78 11.60 -4.88
CA LYS A 48 12.19 12.49 -3.86
C LYS A 48 12.13 11.84 -2.47
N ILE A 49 11.73 10.56 -2.41
CA ILE A 49 11.69 9.81 -1.14
C ILE A 49 13.11 9.60 -0.59
N GLN A 50 14.09 9.31 -1.45
CA GLN A 50 15.48 9.15 -1.01
C GLN A 50 16.05 10.48 -0.47
N GLU A 51 15.84 11.60 -1.18
CA GLU A 51 16.26 12.92 -0.74
C GLU A 51 15.68 13.27 0.64
N PHE A 52 14.37 13.07 0.82
CA PHE A 52 13.71 13.23 2.12
C PHE A 52 14.39 12.41 3.23
N LYS A 53 14.74 11.15 2.95
CA LYS A 53 15.40 10.28 3.93
C LYS A 53 16.83 10.76 4.25
N PHE A 54 17.58 11.23 3.25
CA PHE A 54 18.89 11.84 3.49
C PHE A 54 18.81 13.13 4.31
N GLN A 55 17.78 13.96 4.09
CA GLN A 55 17.57 15.20 4.84
C GLN A 55 17.41 14.96 6.35
N TYR A 56 16.70 13.90 6.75
CA TYR A 56 16.40 13.65 8.17
C TYR A 56 17.30 12.61 8.85
N PHE A 57 17.78 11.61 8.10
CA PHE A 57 18.52 10.47 8.65
C PHE A 57 19.96 10.38 8.14
N GLY A 58 20.32 11.14 7.10
CA GLY A 58 21.65 11.08 6.46
C GLY A 58 21.90 9.80 5.64
N HIS A 59 20.89 8.93 5.49
CA HIS A 59 20.96 7.73 4.68
C HIS A 59 19.55 7.26 4.24
N ASP A 60 19.49 6.37 3.25
CA ASP A 60 18.23 5.87 2.70
C ASP A 60 17.78 4.50 3.28
N GLN A 61 18.45 4.00 4.32
CA GLN A 61 18.10 2.70 4.92
C GLN A 61 16.87 2.72 5.85
N VAL A 62 16.43 3.89 6.34
CA VAL A 62 15.27 3.99 7.26
C VAL A 62 13.98 3.63 6.53
N ILE A 63 13.17 2.71 7.05
CA ILE A 63 11.86 2.43 6.45
C ILE A 63 10.81 3.35 7.09
N LEU A 64 10.08 4.11 6.26
CA LEU A 64 9.03 5.06 6.69
C LEU A 64 7.75 4.34 7.13
N HIS A 65 7.81 3.60 8.23
CA HIS A 65 6.65 2.91 8.80
C HIS A 65 5.82 3.86 9.67
N GLU A 66 4.52 4.01 9.33
CA GLU A 66 3.55 4.87 10.06
C GLU A 66 3.62 4.63 11.58
N HIS A 67 3.58 3.37 12.02
CA HIS A 67 3.59 3.05 13.45
C HIS A 67 4.84 3.58 14.17
N HIS A 68 6.00 3.52 13.51
CA HIS A 68 7.26 4.00 14.07
C HIS A 68 7.31 5.53 14.12
N ILE A 69 6.80 6.21 13.08
CA ILE A 69 6.69 7.67 13.02
C ILE A 69 5.74 8.17 14.11
N SER A 70 4.52 7.61 14.16
CA SER A 70 3.44 7.99 15.07
C SER A 70 3.81 7.80 16.54
N LYS A 71 4.57 6.73 16.86
CA LYS A 71 5.06 6.45 18.23
C LYS A 71 6.47 6.98 18.51
N GLN A 72 7.12 7.61 17.54
CA GLN A 72 8.54 8.01 17.59
C GLN A 72 9.44 6.87 18.10
N LYS A 73 9.37 5.69 17.47
CA LYS A 73 10.15 4.50 17.83
C LYS A 73 11.31 4.29 16.85
N GLY A 74 12.36 3.60 17.31
CA GLY A 74 13.53 3.29 16.48
C GLY A 74 14.21 4.56 15.97
N ASP A 75 14.48 4.60 14.66
CA ASP A 75 15.13 5.72 13.97
C ASP A 75 14.39 7.07 14.15
N PHE A 76 13.09 7.03 14.44
CA PHE A 76 12.26 8.22 14.66
C PHE A 76 12.34 8.77 16.09
N GLY A 77 13.19 8.21 16.96
CA GLY A 77 13.44 8.73 18.30
C GLY A 77 13.94 10.19 18.29
N ILE A 78 14.64 10.60 17.22
CA ILE A 78 15.09 11.98 17.01
C ILE A 78 13.93 13.00 17.03
N LEU A 79 12.74 12.60 16.56
CA LEU A 79 11.55 13.44 16.51
C LEU A 79 10.92 13.65 17.90
N ARG A 80 11.17 12.73 18.84
CA ARG A 80 10.73 12.89 20.23
C ARG A 80 11.60 13.92 20.96
N ALA A 81 12.90 13.94 20.66
CA ALA A 81 13.86 14.83 21.30
C ALA A 81 13.75 16.28 20.80
N ASN A 82 13.20 16.49 19.60
CA ASN A 82 13.10 17.81 18.97
C ASN A 82 11.71 18.06 18.36
N PRO A 83 10.80 18.74 19.09
CA PRO A 83 9.45 19.04 18.62
C PRO A 83 9.39 19.88 17.33
N VAL A 84 10.29 20.84 17.16
CA VAL A 84 10.34 21.68 15.94
C VAL A 84 10.73 20.84 14.72
N MET A 85 11.74 19.97 14.87
CA MET A 85 12.10 19.01 13.82
C MET A 85 10.95 18.08 13.48
N ARG A 86 10.17 17.65 14.48
CA ARG A 86 8.98 16.81 14.26
C ARG A 86 7.92 17.50 13.43
N GLU A 87 7.60 18.76 13.73
CA GLU A 87 6.62 19.52 12.95
C GLU A 87 7.07 19.67 11.50
N ASN A 88 8.35 20.03 11.29
CA ASN A 88 8.92 20.12 9.94
C ASN A 88 8.91 18.76 9.23
N PHE A 89 9.28 17.67 9.91
CA PHE A 89 9.25 16.32 9.35
C PHE A 89 7.86 15.93 8.86
N LEU A 90 6.82 16.21 9.66
CA LEU A 90 5.45 15.86 9.29
C LEU A 90 4.92 16.75 8.15
N PHE A 91 5.30 18.03 8.14
CA PHE A 91 4.97 18.95 7.05
C PHE A 91 5.63 18.49 5.74
N ASP A 92 6.95 18.28 5.75
CA ASP A 92 7.72 17.86 4.58
C ASP A 92 7.28 16.47 4.07
N LEU A 93 6.91 15.56 4.97
CA LEU A 93 6.37 14.25 4.58
C LEU A 93 5.01 14.39 3.87
N ASN A 94 4.13 15.27 4.35
CA ASN A 94 2.84 15.51 3.70
C ASN A 94 3.01 16.17 2.32
N GLU A 95 3.92 17.15 2.21
CA GLU A 95 4.26 17.78 0.93
C GLU A 95 4.87 16.77 -0.03
N LEU A 96 5.79 15.92 0.44
CA LEU A 96 6.38 14.85 -0.36
C LEU A 96 5.30 13.94 -0.96
N ILE A 97 4.41 13.39 -0.13
CA ILE A 97 3.36 12.48 -0.60
C ILE A 97 2.40 13.18 -1.56
N SER A 98 2.06 14.45 -1.30
CA SER A 98 1.17 15.24 -2.16
C SER A 98 1.77 15.55 -3.54
N ASN A 99 3.11 15.58 -3.64
CA ASN A 99 3.85 15.88 -4.87
C ASN A 99 4.33 14.63 -5.62
N ILE A 100 3.99 13.43 -5.15
CA ILE A 100 4.26 12.17 -5.85
C ILE A 100 3.04 11.79 -6.67
N GLU A 101 3.27 11.44 -7.93
CA GLU A 101 2.21 11.01 -8.85
C GLU A 101 1.96 9.49 -8.70
N PHE A 102 0.83 9.14 -8.08
CA PHE A 102 0.36 7.75 -7.93
C PHE A 102 -1.14 7.69 -7.72
N GLU A 103 -1.71 6.51 -7.94
CA GLU A 103 -3.14 6.24 -7.74
C GLU A 103 -3.34 5.21 -6.63
N ILE A 104 -4.37 5.40 -5.81
CA ILE A 104 -4.78 4.42 -4.81
C ILE A 104 -6.15 3.85 -5.19
N TYR A 105 -6.24 2.53 -5.26
CA TYR A 105 -7.50 1.81 -5.32
C TYR A 105 -7.69 1.06 -4.00
N THR A 106 -8.81 1.28 -3.32
CA THR A 106 -9.08 0.63 -2.03
C THR A 106 -10.38 -0.13 -2.08
N ILE A 107 -10.33 -1.41 -1.71
CA ILE A 107 -11.52 -2.24 -1.51
C ILE A 107 -11.78 -2.35 -0.02
N ILE A 108 -12.99 -1.95 0.39
CA ILE A 108 -13.44 -2.01 1.78
C ILE A 108 -14.58 -3.01 1.86
N ILE A 109 -14.41 -4.04 2.67
CA ILE A 109 -15.41 -5.08 2.91
C ILE A 109 -15.85 -5.01 4.36
N ASP A 110 -17.12 -4.68 4.56
CA ASP A 110 -17.80 -4.78 5.84
C ASP A 110 -18.09 -6.27 6.14
N LYS A 111 -17.37 -6.84 7.12
CA LYS A 111 -17.45 -8.28 7.40
C LYS A 111 -18.79 -8.66 8.01
N GLN A 112 -19.43 -7.77 8.76
CA GLN A 112 -20.74 -8.03 9.37
C GLN A 112 -21.81 -8.16 8.27
N LYS A 113 -21.87 -7.19 7.36
CA LYS A 113 -22.78 -7.25 6.20
C LYS A 113 -22.51 -8.46 5.32
N LEU A 114 -21.24 -8.84 5.16
CA LEU A 114 -20.87 -10.03 4.40
C LEU A 114 -21.40 -11.31 5.06
N THR A 115 -21.26 -11.47 6.38
CA THR A 115 -21.76 -12.64 7.12
C THR A 115 -23.27 -12.70 7.22
N GLU A 116 -23.95 -11.55 7.33
CA GLU A 116 -25.41 -11.49 7.38
C GLU A 116 -26.04 -11.88 6.04
N LYS A 117 -25.39 -11.51 4.93
CA LYS A 117 -25.90 -11.73 3.58
C LYS A 117 -25.68 -13.16 3.07
N TYR A 118 -24.63 -13.85 3.52
CA TYR A 118 -24.24 -15.16 2.98
C TYR A 118 -24.07 -16.21 4.08
N LEU A 119 -24.73 -17.36 3.93
CA LEU A 119 -24.60 -18.51 4.83
C LEU A 119 -23.17 -19.10 4.84
N SER A 120 -22.42 -18.91 3.75
CA SER A 120 -21.02 -19.32 3.62
C SER A 120 -20.26 -18.22 2.88
N PRO A 121 -19.85 -17.16 3.60
CA PRO A 121 -19.22 -16.00 2.97
C PRO A 121 -17.84 -16.37 2.42
N ASN A 122 -17.52 -15.83 1.24
CA ASN A 122 -16.17 -15.92 0.68
C ASN A 122 -15.16 -15.20 1.59
N ASN A 123 -13.90 -15.63 1.53
CA ASN A 123 -12.82 -14.95 2.23
C ASN A 123 -12.70 -13.48 1.75
N PRO A 124 -12.76 -12.48 2.65
CA PRO A 124 -12.64 -11.06 2.31
C PRO A 124 -11.40 -10.72 1.49
N TYR A 125 -10.27 -11.40 1.73
CA TYR A 125 -9.05 -11.23 0.94
C TYR A 125 -9.27 -11.61 -0.53
N ASN A 126 -9.83 -12.78 -0.79
CA ASN A 126 -10.10 -13.24 -2.15
C ASN A 126 -11.08 -12.32 -2.88
N LEU A 127 -12.11 -11.87 -2.17
CA LEU A 127 -13.11 -10.94 -2.70
C LEU A 127 -12.49 -9.57 -3.00
N GLY A 128 -11.68 -9.05 -2.08
CA GLY A 128 -10.94 -7.81 -2.25
C GLY A 128 -9.96 -7.86 -3.41
N MET A 129 -9.23 -8.96 -3.54
CA MET A 129 -8.34 -9.22 -4.67
C MET A 129 -9.10 -9.24 -6.00
N GLN A 130 -10.19 -9.99 -6.09
CA GLN A 130 -10.97 -10.07 -7.32
C GLN A 130 -11.47 -8.68 -7.76
N PHE A 131 -12.15 -7.96 -6.87
CA PHE A 131 -12.68 -6.64 -7.21
C PHE A 131 -11.59 -5.61 -7.49
N GLY A 132 -10.50 -5.63 -6.72
CA GLY A 132 -9.36 -4.75 -6.92
C GLY A 132 -8.75 -4.92 -8.30
N LEU A 133 -8.46 -6.17 -8.69
CA LEU A 133 -7.92 -6.47 -10.02
C LEU A 133 -8.88 -6.09 -11.14
N GLU A 134 -10.18 -6.36 -10.99
CA GLU A 134 -11.19 -5.97 -11.99
C GLU A 134 -11.28 -4.44 -12.17
N ILE A 135 -11.26 -3.69 -11.08
CA ILE A 135 -11.33 -2.21 -11.11
C ILE A 135 -10.06 -1.64 -11.74
N ILE A 136 -8.89 -2.10 -11.30
CA ILE A 136 -7.60 -1.64 -11.82
C ILE A 136 -7.49 -1.94 -13.31
N TYR A 137 -7.81 -3.16 -13.73
CA TYR A 137 -7.75 -3.54 -15.14
C TYR A 137 -8.67 -2.67 -15.99
N LYS A 138 -9.92 -2.44 -15.55
CA LYS A 138 -10.87 -1.57 -16.26
C LYS A 138 -10.34 -0.15 -16.40
N GLN A 139 -9.74 0.41 -15.36
CA GLN A 139 -9.20 1.77 -15.38
C GLN A 139 -7.98 1.90 -16.31
N LEU A 140 -7.05 0.95 -16.22
CA LEU A 140 -5.84 0.98 -17.06
C LEU A 140 -6.13 0.73 -18.54
N VAL A 141 -7.09 -0.14 -18.85
CA VAL A 141 -7.55 -0.33 -20.24
C VAL A 141 -8.30 0.90 -20.76
N TYR A 142 -9.15 1.52 -19.93
CA TYR A 142 -9.90 2.72 -20.32
C TYR A 142 -8.99 3.90 -20.65
N ASN A 143 -7.87 4.04 -19.95
CA ASN A 143 -6.92 5.14 -20.15
C ASN A 143 -5.96 4.94 -21.35
N ASP A 144 -6.15 3.90 -22.16
CA ASP A 144 -5.27 3.52 -23.29
C ASP A 144 -3.79 3.31 -22.89
N ASP A 145 -3.53 3.12 -21.59
CA ASP A 145 -2.19 2.98 -21.02
C ASP A 145 -1.65 1.53 -21.13
N GLY A 146 -2.38 0.65 -21.83
CA GLY A 146 -2.02 -0.74 -22.10
C GLY A 146 -2.10 -1.63 -20.86
N GLY A 147 -3.22 -2.35 -20.70
CA GLY A 147 -3.46 -3.27 -19.57
C GLY A 147 -2.59 -4.53 -19.54
N ASP A 148 -1.71 -4.72 -20.52
CA ASP A 148 -1.01 -6.00 -20.74
C ASP A 148 0.27 -6.15 -19.93
N ASN A 149 0.76 -5.09 -19.27
CA ASN A 149 2.03 -5.10 -18.56
C ASN A 149 1.92 -4.41 -17.19
N ILE A 150 1.45 -5.16 -16.19
CA ILE A 150 1.31 -4.72 -14.79
C ILE A 150 2.12 -5.64 -13.89
N CYS A 151 2.94 -5.07 -13.00
CA CYS A 151 3.66 -5.82 -11.98
C CYS A 151 2.99 -5.62 -10.62
N PHE A 152 2.55 -6.71 -9.98
CA PHE A 152 2.01 -6.68 -8.62
C PHE A 152 3.07 -7.09 -7.59
N VAL A 153 3.19 -6.30 -6.53
CA VAL A 153 4.07 -6.55 -5.39
C VAL A 153 3.21 -6.66 -4.13
N PHE A 154 3.15 -7.85 -3.55
CA PHE A 154 2.40 -8.11 -2.33
C PHE A 154 3.33 -8.06 -1.12
N GLU A 155 2.92 -7.38 -0.06
CA GLU A 155 3.66 -7.45 1.20
C GLU A 155 3.62 -8.87 1.77
N LYS A 156 4.79 -9.41 2.13
CA LYS A 156 4.91 -10.75 2.73
C LYS A 156 4.45 -10.70 4.19
N ARG A 157 3.29 -11.27 4.51
CA ARG A 157 2.98 -11.68 5.89
C ARG A 157 3.74 -12.96 6.26
N GLY A 158 4.30 -12.99 7.47
CA GLY A 158 5.29 -13.97 7.91
C GLY A 158 4.91 -15.44 7.72
N LYS A 159 5.90 -16.26 7.30
CA LYS A 159 6.07 -17.74 7.23
C LYS A 159 4.88 -18.71 7.03
N LYS A 160 3.59 -18.38 7.20
CA LYS A 160 2.53 -19.38 7.34
C LYS A 160 1.58 -19.54 6.15
N GLU A 161 1.59 -18.67 5.16
CA GLU A 161 0.78 -18.87 3.95
C GLU A 161 1.59 -18.62 2.68
N ARG A 162 2.17 -19.70 2.16
CA ARG A 162 2.74 -19.74 0.80
C ARG A 162 1.71 -20.34 -0.14
N LYS A 163 1.11 -19.50 -0.98
CA LYS A 163 0.82 -19.86 -2.37
C LYS A 163 1.21 -18.68 -3.24
N ILE A 164 2.29 -18.84 -3.99
CA ILE A 164 2.58 -18.03 -5.17
C ILE A 164 1.40 -18.29 -6.12
N MET A 165 0.62 -17.27 -6.44
CA MET A 165 -0.40 -17.38 -7.48
C MET A 165 0.30 -17.56 -8.84
N PRO A 166 0.00 -18.61 -9.61
CA PRO A 166 0.71 -18.94 -10.82
C PRO A 166 0.08 -18.19 -11.99
N TRP A 167 0.55 -16.98 -12.24
CA TRP A 167 0.53 -16.41 -13.59
C TRP A 167 1.94 -15.88 -13.84
N SER A 168 2.80 -16.80 -14.25
CA SER A 168 4.15 -16.61 -14.78
C SER A 168 4.23 -17.37 -16.09
#